data_AF-A0A3N0A7W0-F1
#
_entry.id   AF-A0A3N0A7W0-F1
#
_cell.length_a   1.000
_cell.length_b   1.000
_cell.length_c   1.000
_cell.angle_alpha   90.00
_cell.angle_beta   90.00
_cell.angle_gamma   90.00
#
_symmetry.space_group_name_H-M   'P 1'
#
loop_
_entity.id
_entity.type
_entity.pdbx_description
1 polymer ?
#
loop_
_entity_poly.entity_id
_entity_poly.type
_entity_poly.pdbx_seq_one_letter_code
_entity_poly.pdbx_strand_id
1 'polypeptide(L)'
;MAVLDSAFKYIDKKGNLLQSRTELTISQMLDFLDIQYEYNHVVDGKKISFDTKNGMIQVINDESDIARYEKIKENHKIMAIGHPKYAAKIKELEELVYYDKSPQTGSIFLEDPSFSFDYAHILPLVEKCSILHGHTSSVMVELVGQMKDNLLLDFGAAKKIIKDVIEIFDHKFFINAKYLESGDDTHHVVKFDGPRGRFELQVPSDTTYLLEGEATVENLSFELIKLLAPQMPANIEAVGVYIYEGYNKGSHIISKVR
;
A
#
# COMPACT_ATOMS: atom_id res chain seq x y z
N MET A 1 1.70 4.88 20.77
CA MET A 1 1.58 6.31 21.13
C MET A 1 1.67 7.09 19.83
N ALA A 2 0.54 7.48 19.24
CA ALA A 2 0.54 8.17 17.96
C ALA A 2 1.19 9.55 18.14
N VAL A 3 2.25 9.84 17.38
CA VAL A 3 2.85 11.17 17.34
C VAL A 3 1.79 12.09 16.72
N LEU A 4 1.24 13.00 17.51
CA LEU A 4 0.31 14.02 17.04
C LEU A 4 1.02 14.91 16.01
N ASP A 5 0.35 15.27 14.92
CA ASP A 5 0.90 16.14 13.87
C ASP A 5 1.40 17.49 14.44
N SER A 6 0.85 17.92 15.58
CA SER A 6 1.29 19.09 16.35
C SER A 6 2.72 19.00 16.92
N ALA A 7 3.37 17.82 16.88
CA ALA A 7 4.76 17.63 17.30
C ALA A 7 5.77 17.93 16.18
N PHE A 8 5.33 18.02 14.93
CA PHE A 8 6.18 18.33 13.79
C PHE A 8 6.22 19.84 13.56
N LYS A 9 7.42 20.36 13.31
CA LYS A 9 7.65 21.76 12.93
C LYS A 9 7.93 21.79 11.44
N TYR A 10 7.13 22.54 10.70
CA TYR A 10 7.24 22.68 9.25
C TYR A 10 7.84 24.04 8.90
N ILE A 11 8.69 24.11 7.88
CA ILE A 11 9.33 25.36 7.44
C ILE A 11 9.06 25.54 5.95
N ASP A 12 8.53 26.71 5.56
CA ASP A 12 8.33 27.05 4.14
C ASP A 12 9.61 27.61 3.48
N LYS A 13 9.55 27.90 2.18
CA LYS A 13 10.69 28.46 1.44
C LYS A 13 11.06 29.88 1.90
N LYS A 14 10.16 30.58 2.58
CA LYS A 14 10.36 31.92 3.15
C LYS A 14 10.91 31.88 4.58
N GLY A 15 11.10 30.69 5.16
CA GLY A 15 11.62 30.49 6.52
C GLY A 15 10.56 30.61 7.62
N ASN A 16 9.27 30.64 7.28
CA ASN A 16 8.19 30.69 8.25
C ASN A 16 8.03 29.34 8.95
N LEU A 17 7.86 29.37 10.28
CA LEU A 17 7.58 28.18 11.08
C LEU A 17 6.07 27.91 11.12
N LEU A 18 5.64 26.88 10.39
CA LEU A 18 4.25 26.51 10.24
C LEU A 18 3.81 25.48 11.29
N GLN A 19 2.54 25.55 11.67
CA GLN A 19 1.93 24.80 12.77
C GLN A 19 1.30 23.48 12.32
N SER A 20 1.05 23.30 11.01
CA SER A 20 0.52 22.04 10.49
C SER A 20 1.00 21.73 9.07
N ARG A 21 0.85 20.47 8.67
CA ARG A 21 1.14 20.03 7.30
C ARG A 21 0.24 20.72 6.26
N THR A 22 -0.98 21.08 6.65
CA THR A 22 -1.92 21.83 5.81
C THR A 22 -1.37 23.21 5.48
N GLU A 23 -0.83 23.91 6.48
CA GLU A 23 -0.17 25.20 6.24
C GLU A 23 1.02 25.06 5.29
N LEU A 24 1.85 24.02 5.45
CA LEU A 24 2.97 23.77 4.52
C LEU A 24 2.50 23.53 3.08
N THR A 25 1.40 22.80 2.92
CA THR A 25 0.83 22.53 1.60
C THR A 25 0.31 23.81 0.94
N ILE A 26 -0.38 24.66 1.72
CA ILE A 26 -0.86 25.96 1.25
C ILE A 26 0.31 26.87 0.88
N SER A 27 1.35 26.93 1.71
CA SER A 27 2.53 27.76 1.42
C SER A 27 3.22 27.32 0.12
N GLN A 28 3.38 26.01 -0.08
CA GLN A 28 3.93 25.44 -1.33
C GLN A 28 3.05 25.74 -2.54
N MET A 29 1.73 25.68 -2.39
CA MET A 29 0.77 26.03 -3.45
C MET A 29 0.86 27.51 -3.82
N LEU A 30 0.89 28.41 -2.83
CA LEU A 30 1.00 29.85 -3.05
C LEU A 30 2.34 30.20 -3.73
N ASP A 31 3.44 29.58 -3.29
CA ASP A 31 4.74 29.69 -3.93
C ASP A 31 4.71 29.16 -5.39
N PHE A 32 4.07 28.02 -5.64
CA PHE A 32 3.94 27.44 -6.98
C PHE A 32 3.16 28.36 -7.95
N LEU A 33 2.14 29.04 -7.44
CA LEU A 33 1.32 29.98 -8.21
C LEU A 33 1.92 31.39 -8.32
N ASP A 34 3.11 31.62 -7.77
CA ASP A 34 3.75 32.93 -7.67
C ASP A 34 2.85 33.99 -6.97
N ILE A 35 2.11 33.54 -5.95
CA ILE A 35 1.25 34.40 -5.13
C ILE A 35 2.01 34.79 -3.86
N GLN A 36 2.28 36.08 -3.71
CA GLN A 36 2.86 36.61 -2.48
C GLN A 36 1.85 36.51 -1.33
N TYR A 37 2.37 36.15 -0.16
CA TYR A 37 1.59 35.97 1.05
C TYR A 37 2.38 36.37 2.30
N GLU A 38 1.66 36.78 3.33
CA GLU A 38 2.14 36.98 4.70
C GLU A 38 1.57 35.89 5.61
N TYR A 39 2.44 35.18 6.33
CA TYR A 39 2.04 34.14 7.27
C TYR A 39 1.83 34.73 8.67
N ASN A 40 0.78 34.29 9.38
CA ASN A 40 0.39 34.81 10.70
C ASN A 40 0.05 36.32 10.71
N HIS A 41 -0.54 36.83 9.63
CA HIS A 41 -0.99 38.21 9.53
C HIS A 41 -2.10 38.52 10.58
N VAL A 42 -2.11 39.74 11.12
CA VAL A 42 -3.06 40.12 12.19
C VAL A 42 -4.15 41.03 11.63
N VAL A 43 -5.40 40.55 11.70
CA VAL A 43 -6.60 41.27 11.28
C VAL A 43 -7.60 41.35 12.43
N ASP A 44 -8.11 42.54 12.72
CA ASP A 44 -9.03 42.79 13.84
C ASP A 44 -8.54 42.22 15.18
N GLY A 45 -7.23 42.31 15.41
CA GLY A 45 -6.56 41.80 16.61
C GLY A 45 -6.42 40.27 16.68
N LYS A 46 -6.72 39.54 15.59
CA LYS A 46 -6.63 38.08 15.53
C LYS A 46 -5.67 37.64 14.43
N LYS A 47 -4.94 36.54 14.69
CA LYS A 47 -4.02 35.96 13.71
C LYS A 47 -4.77 35.11 12.68
N ILE A 48 -4.43 35.34 11.41
CA ILE A 48 -4.84 34.55 10.26
C ILE A 48 -3.64 33.81 9.67
N SER A 49 -3.85 32.57 9.21
CA SER A 49 -2.77 31.73 8.68
C SER A 49 -2.06 32.38 7.49
N PHE A 50 -2.78 32.77 6.42
CA PHE A 50 -2.19 33.41 5.25
C PHE A 50 -3.00 34.62 4.79
N ASP A 51 -2.34 35.76 4.64
CA ASP A 51 -2.89 36.91 3.92
C ASP A 51 -2.28 36.99 2.51
N THR A 52 -3.11 37.26 1.51
CA THR A 52 -2.69 37.38 0.11
C THR A 52 -3.39 38.55 -0.55
N LYS A 53 -2.86 39.03 -1.68
CA LYS A 53 -3.51 40.08 -2.48
C LYS A 53 -4.95 39.76 -2.91
N ASN A 54 -5.32 38.48 -2.96
CA ASN A 54 -6.61 38.01 -3.48
C ASN A 54 -7.64 37.72 -2.38
N GLY A 55 -7.22 37.73 -1.12
CA GLY A 55 -8.01 37.33 0.04
C GLY A 55 -7.19 36.51 1.04
N MET A 56 -7.78 36.29 2.20
CA MET A 56 -7.17 35.58 3.31
C MET A 56 -7.54 34.11 3.35
N ILE A 57 -6.67 33.30 3.93
CA ILE A 57 -6.86 31.86 4.14
C ILE A 57 -6.59 31.56 5.62
N GLN A 58 -7.60 31.05 6.34
CA GLN A 58 -7.45 30.54 7.70
C GLN A 58 -7.36 29.01 7.70
N VAL A 59 -6.31 28.46 8.31
CA VAL A 59 -6.25 27.01 8.54
C VAL A 59 -6.94 26.64 9.86
N ILE A 60 -7.87 25.68 9.82
CA ILE A 60 -8.65 25.24 10.98
C ILE A 60 -8.04 23.94 11.54
N ASN A 61 -7.30 24.07 12.64
CA ASN A 61 -6.69 22.97 13.38
C ASN A 61 -7.48 22.64 14.66
N ASP A 62 -8.16 23.62 15.26
CA ASP A 62 -8.98 23.46 16.46
C ASP A 62 -10.22 24.37 16.50
N GLU A 63 -11.00 24.30 17.58
CA GLU A 63 -12.23 25.11 17.75
C GLU A 63 -11.93 26.61 17.93
N SER A 64 -10.74 26.98 18.38
CA SER A 64 -10.32 28.38 18.51
C SER A 64 -10.11 29.01 17.13
N ASP A 65 -9.62 28.24 16.15
CA ASP A 65 -9.50 28.69 14.76
C ASP A 65 -10.88 28.99 14.15
N ILE A 66 -11.88 28.16 14.44
CA ILE A 66 -13.27 28.37 13.99
C ILE A 66 -13.80 29.69 14.53
N ALA A 67 -13.67 29.92 15.85
CA ALA A 67 -14.15 31.16 16.48
C ALA A 67 -13.42 32.40 15.96
N ARG A 68 -12.16 32.28 15.55
CA ARG A 68 -11.41 33.36 14.88
C ARG A 68 -11.93 33.62 13.48
N TYR A 69 -12.12 32.57 12.69
CA TYR A 69 -12.62 32.62 11.31
C TYR A 69 -13.99 33.29 11.23
N GLU A 70 -14.98 32.82 12.01
CA GLU A 70 -16.36 33.36 11.99
C GLU A 70 -16.38 34.87 12.20
N LYS A 71 -15.58 35.37 13.15
CA LYS A 71 -15.51 36.81 13.45
C LYS A 71 -14.82 37.64 12.36
N ILE A 72 -13.95 37.05 11.55
CA ILE A 72 -13.25 37.76 10.46
C ILE A 72 -14.06 37.70 9.17
N LYS A 73 -14.76 36.59 8.94
CA LYS A 73 -15.64 36.37 7.78
C LYS A 73 -16.71 37.45 7.64
N GLU A 74 -17.19 38.02 8.75
CA GLU A 74 -18.21 39.08 8.73
C GLU A 74 -17.81 40.32 7.92
N ASN A 75 -16.52 40.70 7.94
CA ASN A 75 -16.06 41.98 7.39
C ASN A 75 -14.95 41.85 6.34
N HIS A 76 -14.43 40.65 6.12
CA HIS A 76 -13.27 40.45 5.25
C HIS A 76 -13.45 39.27 4.30
N LYS A 77 -12.76 39.35 3.15
CA LYS A 77 -12.69 38.25 2.19
C LYS A 77 -11.72 37.18 2.69
N ILE A 78 -12.28 36.17 3.36
CA ILE A 78 -11.53 35.06 3.95
C ILE A 78 -12.19 33.72 3.63
N MET A 79 -11.35 32.72 3.38
CA MET A 79 -11.76 31.33 3.29
C MET A 79 -11.13 30.51 4.43
N ALA A 80 -11.81 29.45 4.85
CA ALA A 80 -11.28 28.50 5.82
C ALA A 80 -10.84 27.21 5.11
N ILE A 81 -9.74 26.60 5.57
CA ILE A 81 -9.28 25.29 5.12
C ILE A 81 -8.95 24.44 6.35
N GLY A 82 -9.58 23.28 6.51
CA GLY A 82 -9.26 22.41 7.65
C GLY A 82 -10.01 21.10 7.65
N HIS A 83 -9.83 20.32 8.72
CA HIS A 83 -10.33 18.95 8.81
C HIS A 83 -11.88 18.91 8.80
N PRO A 84 -12.53 17.95 8.11
CA PRO A 84 -14.00 17.89 7.99
C PRO A 84 -14.78 17.84 9.31
N LYS A 85 -14.17 17.27 10.35
CA LYS A 85 -14.72 17.30 11.73
C LYS A 85 -15.03 18.72 12.24
N TYR A 86 -14.35 19.73 11.71
CA TYR A 86 -14.59 21.15 11.98
C TYR A 86 -15.49 21.79 10.91
N ALA A 87 -15.44 21.29 9.67
CA ALA A 87 -16.36 21.70 8.60
C ALA A 87 -17.83 21.44 8.95
N ALA A 88 -18.15 20.33 9.61
CA ALA A 88 -19.52 20.06 10.07
C ALA A 88 -20.05 21.06 11.14
N LYS A 89 -19.15 21.77 11.85
CA LYS A 89 -19.52 22.80 12.83
C LYS A 89 -19.68 24.19 12.21
N ILE A 90 -19.15 24.39 11.00
CA ILE A 90 -19.27 25.62 10.23
C ILE A 90 -20.27 25.36 9.10
N LYS A 91 -21.51 25.83 9.24
CA LYS A 91 -22.60 25.56 8.29
C LYS A 91 -22.32 25.92 6.82
N GLU A 92 -21.25 26.69 6.55
CA GLU A 92 -20.96 27.29 5.24
C GLU A 92 -19.48 27.19 4.84
N LEU A 93 -18.84 26.05 5.13
CA LEU A 93 -17.60 25.72 4.44
C LEU A 93 -18.01 25.24 3.03
N GLU A 94 -18.17 26.18 2.08
CA GLU A 94 -18.37 25.88 0.65
C GLU A 94 -17.19 26.32 -0.24
N GLU A 95 -16.13 26.90 0.32
CA GLU A 95 -14.95 27.32 -0.44
C GLU A 95 -13.72 26.52 0.01
N LEU A 96 -13.31 25.58 -0.85
CA LEU A 96 -12.19 24.65 -0.69
C LEU A 96 -12.24 23.82 0.62
N VAL A 97 -13.41 23.24 0.86
CA VAL A 97 -13.51 22.05 1.70
C VAL A 97 -12.56 21.02 1.11
N TYR A 98 -11.51 20.69 1.86
CA TYR A 98 -10.86 19.41 1.70
C TYR A 98 -11.97 18.37 1.83
N TYR A 99 -12.41 17.81 0.70
CA TYR A 99 -12.93 16.47 0.71
C TYR A 99 -11.79 15.62 1.25
N ASP A 100 -11.72 15.45 2.58
CA ASP A 100 -11.17 14.23 3.13
C ASP A 100 -12.23 13.13 2.97
N LYS A 101 -12.60 12.91 1.70
CA LYS A 101 -12.68 11.58 1.15
C LYS A 101 -11.29 11.24 0.58
N SER A 102 -10.20 11.55 1.28
CA SER A 102 -9.16 10.53 1.27
C SER A 102 -9.84 9.40 2.03
N PRO A 103 -10.15 8.28 1.39
CA PRO A 103 -10.41 7.11 2.20
C PRO A 103 -9.18 7.01 3.11
N GLN A 104 -9.38 6.86 4.42
CA GLN A 104 -8.22 6.71 5.27
C GLN A 104 -7.47 5.50 4.72
N THR A 105 -6.24 5.69 4.24
CA THR A 105 -5.47 4.58 3.73
C THR A 105 -5.21 3.67 4.91
N GLY A 106 -5.86 2.52 4.91
CA GLY A 106 -5.71 1.49 5.91
C GLY A 106 -4.78 0.41 5.39
N SER A 107 -4.12 -0.28 6.32
CA SER A 107 -3.49 -1.55 6.05
C SER A 107 -4.09 -2.59 6.99
N ILE A 108 -4.38 -3.77 6.46
CA ILE A 108 -4.65 -4.97 7.26
C ILE A 108 -3.65 -6.04 6.85
N PHE A 109 -3.19 -6.80 7.83
CA PHE A 109 -2.39 -8.00 7.60
C PHE A 109 -3.21 -9.22 8.02
N LEU A 110 -3.13 -10.27 7.22
CA LEU A 110 -3.76 -11.55 7.50
C LEU A 110 -2.70 -12.63 7.53
N GLU A 111 -2.66 -13.33 8.65
CA GLU A 111 -1.95 -14.58 8.85
C GLU A 111 -2.98 -15.60 9.32
N ASP A 112 -3.06 -16.74 8.64
CA ASP A 112 -3.98 -17.81 8.98
C ASP A 112 -3.32 -19.16 8.71
N PRO A 113 -3.53 -20.19 9.54
CA PRO A 113 -2.97 -21.51 9.29
C PRO A 113 -3.33 -22.09 7.91
N SER A 114 -4.49 -21.72 7.36
CA SER A 114 -4.91 -22.13 6.02
C SER A 114 -4.17 -21.41 4.88
N PHE A 115 -3.33 -20.43 5.18
CA PHE A 115 -2.44 -19.79 4.21
C PHE A 115 -1.10 -20.52 4.17
N SER A 116 -1.15 -21.83 4.16
CA SER A 116 0.02 -22.69 4.00
C SER A 116 -0.17 -23.55 2.76
N PHE A 117 0.93 -23.82 2.05
CA PHE A 117 0.91 -24.72 0.90
C PHE A 117 2.15 -25.60 0.90
N ASP A 118 1.95 -26.86 0.49
CA ASP A 118 3.00 -27.85 0.32
C ASP A 118 3.42 -27.92 -1.14
N TYR A 119 4.72 -27.88 -1.41
CA TYR A 119 5.22 -27.91 -2.78
C TYR A 119 6.57 -28.59 -2.89
N ALA A 120 6.90 -29.00 -4.11
CA ALA A 120 8.22 -29.45 -4.49
C ALA A 120 8.86 -28.46 -5.48
N HIS A 121 10.19 -28.36 -5.45
CA HIS A 121 10.92 -27.52 -6.41
C HIS A 121 12.36 -27.98 -6.62
N ILE A 122 13.02 -27.37 -7.61
CA ILE A 122 14.46 -27.51 -7.86
C ILE A 122 15.04 -26.12 -8.16
N LEU A 123 16.20 -25.83 -7.59
CA LEU A 123 17.02 -24.65 -7.90
C LEU A 123 18.37 -25.10 -8.47
N PRO A 124 18.50 -25.29 -9.79
CA PRO A 124 19.66 -25.97 -10.38
C PRO A 124 21.00 -25.30 -10.08
N LEU A 125 21.02 -23.97 -9.89
CA LEU A 125 22.24 -23.20 -9.64
C LEU A 125 22.62 -23.08 -8.15
N VAL A 126 21.84 -23.67 -7.24
CA VAL A 126 22.04 -23.55 -5.79
C VAL A 126 22.44 -24.90 -5.21
N GLU A 127 23.65 -25.02 -4.67
CA GLU A 127 24.24 -26.32 -4.29
C GLU A 127 23.36 -27.17 -3.35
N LYS A 128 22.79 -26.58 -2.29
CA LYS A 128 21.92 -27.29 -1.34
C LYS A 128 20.51 -27.58 -1.87
N CYS A 129 20.06 -26.83 -2.87
CA CYS A 129 18.69 -26.89 -3.42
C CYS A 129 18.68 -27.42 -4.88
N SER A 130 19.81 -27.99 -5.31
CA SER A 130 20.05 -28.50 -6.67
C SER A 130 19.42 -29.86 -6.95
N ILE A 131 18.78 -30.48 -5.96
CA ILE A 131 18.04 -31.74 -6.08
C ILE A 131 16.57 -31.48 -5.77
N LEU A 132 15.67 -32.25 -6.37
CA LEU A 132 14.25 -32.27 -6.02
C LEU A 132 14.06 -32.49 -4.53
N HIS A 133 13.35 -31.54 -3.92
CA HIS A 133 12.90 -31.57 -2.54
C HIS A 133 11.63 -30.74 -2.43
N GLY A 134 11.08 -30.63 -1.23
CA GLY A 134 9.87 -29.84 -1.00
C GLY A 134 9.86 -29.17 0.35
N HIS A 135 8.89 -28.28 0.51
CA HIS A 135 8.68 -27.47 1.69
C HIS A 135 7.19 -27.32 1.98
N THR A 136 6.90 -27.06 3.24
CA THR A 136 5.63 -26.45 3.66
C THR A 136 5.91 -24.97 3.86
N SER A 137 5.28 -24.11 3.05
CA SER A 137 5.42 -22.67 3.17
C SER A 137 4.19 -22.05 3.78
N SER A 138 4.38 -21.09 4.69
CA SER A 138 3.32 -20.23 5.21
C SER A 138 3.36 -18.87 4.53
N VAL A 139 2.19 -18.27 4.36
CA VAL A 139 1.98 -16.99 3.68
C VAL A 139 1.27 -16.02 4.61
N MET A 140 1.82 -14.82 4.74
CA MET A 140 1.14 -13.67 5.32
C MET A 140 0.86 -12.67 4.20
N VAL A 141 -0.36 -12.12 4.16
CA VAL A 141 -0.77 -11.16 3.15
C VAL A 141 -1.07 -9.82 3.82
N GLU A 142 -0.47 -8.76 3.31
CA GLU A 142 -0.79 -7.38 3.66
C GLU A 142 -1.64 -6.78 2.53
N LEU A 143 -2.75 -6.14 2.89
CA LEU A 143 -3.59 -5.40 1.96
C LEU A 143 -3.60 -3.93 2.39
N VAL A 144 -3.25 -3.05 1.46
CA VAL A 144 -3.25 -1.61 1.68
C VAL A 144 -4.23 -0.98 0.70
N GLY A 145 -5.04 -0.05 1.19
CA GLY A 145 -5.89 0.72 0.31
C GLY A 145 -6.87 1.58 1.07
N GLN A 146 -7.94 1.89 0.38
CA GLN A 146 -8.89 2.90 0.74
C GLN A 146 -9.98 2.34 1.67
N MET A 147 -10.02 2.83 2.91
CA MET A 147 -11.06 2.42 3.88
C MET A 147 -12.41 3.09 3.60
N LYS A 148 -13.47 2.31 3.76
CA LYS A 148 -14.86 2.76 3.74
C LYS A 148 -15.53 2.36 5.05
N ASP A 149 -16.19 3.30 5.73
CA ASP A 149 -16.88 3.05 6.99
C ASP A 149 -15.96 2.41 8.07
N ASN A 150 -14.70 2.87 8.14
CA ASN A 150 -13.62 2.35 9.00
C ASN A 150 -13.20 0.89 8.73
N LEU A 151 -13.55 0.34 7.58
CA LEU A 151 -13.18 -1.00 7.17
C LEU A 151 -12.47 -0.95 5.81
N LEU A 152 -11.33 -1.64 5.69
CA LEU A 152 -10.65 -1.80 4.41
C LEU A 152 -11.31 -2.90 3.56
N LEU A 153 -11.42 -4.09 4.15
CA LEU A 153 -12.07 -5.26 3.58
C LEU A 153 -12.51 -6.16 4.74
N ASP A 154 -13.65 -6.83 4.63
CA ASP A 154 -14.06 -7.84 5.61
C ASP A 154 -13.03 -8.98 5.63
N PHE A 155 -12.61 -9.40 6.83
CA PHE A 155 -11.59 -10.45 6.98
C PHE A 155 -12.02 -11.79 6.39
N GLY A 156 -13.31 -12.13 6.43
CA GLY A 156 -13.84 -13.35 5.82
C GLY A 156 -13.75 -13.31 4.29
N ALA A 157 -14.11 -12.18 3.69
CA ALA A 157 -13.98 -11.96 2.26
C ALA A 157 -12.50 -11.98 1.80
N ALA A 158 -11.62 -11.26 2.52
CA ALA A 158 -10.18 -11.27 2.27
C ALA A 158 -9.60 -12.69 2.38
N LYS A 159 -9.92 -13.41 3.46
CA LYS A 159 -9.46 -14.77 3.70
C LYS A 159 -9.88 -15.73 2.59
N LYS A 160 -11.10 -15.60 2.07
CA LYS A 160 -11.57 -16.43 0.97
C LYS A 160 -10.75 -16.19 -0.30
N ILE A 161 -10.58 -14.94 -0.72
CA ILE A 161 -9.79 -14.59 -1.92
C ILE A 161 -8.35 -15.11 -1.79
N ILE A 162 -7.73 -14.89 -0.62
CA ILE A 162 -6.35 -15.32 -0.36
C ILE A 162 -6.25 -16.85 -0.42
N LYS A 163 -7.16 -17.57 0.23
CA LYS A 163 -7.17 -19.04 0.26
C LYS A 163 -7.37 -19.63 -1.14
N ASP A 164 -8.31 -19.08 -1.93
CA ASP A 164 -8.59 -19.55 -3.28
C ASP A 164 -7.35 -19.43 -4.19
N VAL A 165 -6.52 -18.38 -4.01
CA VAL A 165 -5.24 -18.26 -4.73
C VAL A 165 -4.18 -19.22 -4.21
N ILE A 166 -4.04 -19.36 -2.89
CA ILE A 166 -3.04 -20.26 -2.31
C ILE A 166 -3.30 -21.72 -2.70
N GLU A 167 -4.56 -22.13 -2.85
CA GLU A 167 -4.92 -23.48 -3.33
C GLU A 167 -4.39 -23.81 -4.73
N ILE A 168 -4.12 -22.81 -5.57
CA ILE A 168 -3.49 -23.00 -6.89
C ILE A 168 -2.05 -23.50 -6.72
N PHE A 169 -1.36 -23.02 -5.68
CA PHE A 169 0.04 -23.34 -5.39
C PHE A 169 0.19 -24.66 -4.63
N ASP A 170 -0.84 -25.06 -3.90
CA ASP A 170 -0.80 -26.24 -3.07
C ASP A 170 -0.68 -27.53 -3.89
N HIS A 171 0.15 -28.45 -3.38
CA HIS A 171 0.53 -29.71 -4.01
C HIS A 171 1.06 -29.55 -5.45
N LYS A 172 1.83 -28.49 -5.72
CA LYS A 172 2.48 -28.27 -7.02
C LYS A 172 3.98 -28.55 -7.01
N PHE A 173 4.47 -28.91 -8.19
CA PHE A 173 5.89 -28.94 -8.51
C PHE A 173 6.26 -27.67 -9.29
N PHE A 174 7.02 -26.78 -8.67
CA PHE A 174 7.47 -25.53 -9.29
C PHE A 174 8.80 -25.71 -9.99
N ILE A 175 8.86 -25.29 -11.26
CA ILE A 175 10.09 -25.30 -12.04
C ILE A 175 10.09 -24.19 -13.08
N ASN A 176 11.27 -23.65 -13.40
CA ASN A 176 11.39 -22.66 -14.46
C ASN A 176 11.03 -23.29 -15.82
N ALA A 177 10.15 -22.62 -16.58
CA ALA A 177 9.70 -23.03 -17.90
C ALA A 177 10.85 -23.23 -18.91
N LYS A 178 11.99 -22.57 -18.73
CA LYS A 178 13.17 -22.75 -19.59
C LYS A 178 13.75 -24.18 -19.55
N TYR A 179 13.42 -24.95 -18.52
CA TYR A 179 13.85 -26.34 -18.40
C TYR A 179 12.85 -27.32 -19.03
N LEU A 180 11.70 -26.85 -19.51
CA LEU A 180 10.74 -27.68 -20.24
C LEU A 180 11.31 -28.00 -21.63
N GLU A 181 11.57 -29.29 -21.88
CA GLU A 181 12.04 -29.77 -23.19
C GLU A 181 10.85 -30.14 -24.09
N SER A 182 9.84 -30.80 -23.51
CA SER A 182 8.64 -31.22 -24.23
C SER A 182 7.51 -31.45 -23.23
N GLY A 183 6.27 -31.43 -23.70
CA GLY A 183 5.12 -31.76 -22.87
C GLY A 183 3.85 -31.98 -23.69
N ASP A 184 2.95 -32.76 -23.11
CA ASP A 184 1.58 -32.95 -23.58
C ASP A 184 0.58 -32.72 -22.43
N ASP A 185 -0.70 -33.01 -22.66
CA ASP A 185 -1.77 -32.82 -21.67
C ASP A 185 -1.61 -33.71 -20.43
N THR A 186 -0.75 -34.73 -20.47
CA THR A 186 -0.54 -35.70 -19.39
C THR A 186 0.78 -35.48 -18.66
N HIS A 187 1.87 -35.24 -19.39
CA HIS A 187 3.20 -35.11 -18.80
C HIS A 187 4.02 -33.98 -19.41
N HIS A 188 4.91 -33.44 -18.58
CA HIS A 188 6.00 -32.57 -18.97
C HIS A 188 7.33 -33.30 -18.78
N VAL A 189 8.26 -33.09 -19.71
CA VAL A 189 9.64 -33.55 -19.63
C VAL A 189 10.52 -32.33 -19.38
N VAL A 190 11.18 -32.31 -18.23
CA VAL A 190 12.09 -31.23 -17.84
C VAL A 190 13.54 -31.74 -17.81
N LYS A 191 14.46 -30.95 -18.37
CA LYS A 191 15.88 -31.30 -18.49
C LYS A 191 16.77 -30.12 -18.14
N PHE A 192 17.81 -30.36 -17.34
CA PHE A 192 18.82 -29.35 -17.01
C PHE A 192 20.10 -29.99 -16.48
N ASP A 193 21.20 -29.26 -16.60
CA ASP A 193 22.46 -29.59 -15.95
C ASP A 193 22.55 -28.88 -14.60
N GLY A 194 22.90 -29.62 -13.56
CA GLY A 194 23.14 -29.09 -12.22
C GLY A 194 24.51 -29.49 -11.67
N PRO A 195 24.92 -28.97 -10.50
CA PRO A 195 26.17 -29.30 -9.83
C PRO A 195 26.39 -30.80 -9.59
N ARG A 196 25.31 -31.59 -9.57
CA ARG A 196 25.32 -33.05 -9.36
C ARG A 196 25.13 -33.87 -10.63
N GLY A 197 25.26 -33.23 -11.79
CA GLY A 197 25.10 -33.86 -13.10
C GLY A 197 23.81 -33.46 -13.81
N ARG A 198 23.49 -34.19 -14.87
CA ARG A 198 22.32 -33.95 -15.70
C ARG A 198 21.07 -34.57 -15.09
N PHE A 199 20.01 -33.79 -15.00
CA PHE A 199 18.69 -34.23 -14.57
C PHE A 199 17.74 -34.32 -15.76
N GLU A 200 16.94 -35.37 -15.78
CA GLU A 200 15.83 -35.57 -16.71
C GLU A 200 14.66 -36.17 -15.93
N LEU A 201 13.55 -35.45 -15.88
CA LEU A 201 12.36 -35.81 -15.11
C LEU A 201 11.14 -35.78 -16.03
N GLN A 202 10.28 -36.80 -15.91
CA GLN A 202 8.94 -36.77 -16.47
C GLN A 202 7.96 -36.56 -15.30
N VAL A 203 7.21 -35.47 -15.35
CA VAL A 203 6.31 -35.02 -14.27
C VAL A 203 4.90 -34.82 -14.83
N PRO A 204 3.83 -35.05 -14.03
CA PRO A 204 2.47 -34.84 -14.51
C PRO A 204 2.20 -33.38 -14.84
N SER A 205 1.52 -33.11 -15.95
CA SER A 205 1.22 -31.74 -16.40
C SER A 205 0.26 -31.00 -15.47
N ASP A 206 -0.65 -31.70 -14.80
CA ASP A 206 -1.68 -31.15 -13.92
C ASP A 206 -1.16 -30.61 -12.58
N THR A 207 0.00 -31.11 -12.14
CA THR A 207 0.65 -30.74 -10.88
C THR A 207 1.95 -29.98 -11.09
N THR A 208 2.40 -29.80 -12.34
CA THR A 208 3.59 -29.01 -12.66
C THR A 208 3.21 -27.55 -12.91
N TYR A 209 3.80 -26.64 -12.13
CA TYR A 209 3.64 -25.20 -12.31
C TYR A 209 4.91 -24.62 -12.94
N LEU A 210 4.79 -24.14 -14.17
CA LEU A 210 5.89 -23.56 -14.94
C LEU A 210 6.03 -22.08 -14.63
N LEU A 211 7.18 -21.69 -14.07
CA LEU A 211 7.53 -20.32 -13.69
C LEU A 211 8.36 -19.63 -14.79
N GLU A 212 8.22 -18.31 -14.93
CA GLU A 212 9.16 -17.52 -15.76
C GLU A 212 10.56 -17.47 -15.11
N GLY A 213 10.60 -17.41 -13.78
CA GLY A 213 11.82 -17.37 -12.96
C GLY A 213 12.19 -18.72 -12.32
N GLU A 214 13.34 -18.76 -11.64
CA GLU A 214 13.68 -19.89 -10.77
C GLU A 214 12.67 -20.00 -9.61
N ALA A 215 12.44 -21.21 -9.08
CA ALA A 215 11.45 -21.47 -8.04
C ALA A 215 11.89 -21.00 -6.64
N THR A 216 12.38 -19.78 -6.51
CA THR A 216 12.78 -19.18 -5.23
C THR A 216 11.58 -18.54 -4.55
N VAL A 217 11.64 -18.36 -3.22
CA VAL A 217 10.58 -17.68 -2.45
C VAL A 217 10.26 -16.27 -2.96
N GLU A 218 11.26 -15.53 -3.45
CA GLU A 218 11.05 -14.22 -4.08
C GLU A 218 10.13 -14.33 -5.31
N ASN A 219 10.43 -15.27 -6.23
CA ASN A 219 9.62 -15.44 -7.43
C ASN A 219 8.24 -16.04 -7.11
N LEU A 220 8.14 -16.95 -6.13
CA LEU A 220 6.85 -17.46 -5.67
C LEU A 220 5.99 -16.34 -5.07
N SER A 221 6.58 -15.41 -4.31
CA SER A 221 5.84 -14.26 -3.77
C SER A 221 5.34 -13.32 -4.88
N PHE A 222 6.14 -13.13 -5.93
CA PHE A 222 5.74 -12.37 -7.10
C PHE A 222 4.59 -13.03 -7.88
N GLU A 223 4.63 -14.34 -8.09
CA GLU A 223 3.55 -15.08 -8.74
C GLU A 223 2.25 -15.07 -7.92
N LEU A 224 2.33 -15.20 -6.58
CA LEU A 224 1.15 -15.03 -5.72
C LEU A 224 0.55 -13.64 -5.87
N ILE A 225 1.37 -12.58 -5.91
CA ILE A 225 0.88 -11.21 -6.14
C ILE A 225 0.20 -11.09 -7.51
N LYS A 226 0.78 -11.66 -8.57
CA LYS A 226 0.18 -11.67 -9.93
C LYS A 226 -1.23 -12.27 -9.92
N LEU A 227 -1.48 -13.30 -9.11
CA LEU A 227 -2.78 -13.96 -8.99
C LEU A 227 -3.74 -13.26 -8.00
N LEU A 228 -3.22 -12.69 -6.92
CA LEU A 228 -4.00 -11.98 -5.91
C LEU A 228 -4.48 -10.61 -6.40
N ALA A 229 -3.58 -9.80 -6.96
CA ALA A 229 -3.85 -8.40 -7.29
C ALA A 229 -5.09 -8.21 -8.20
N PRO A 230 -5.32 -9.00 -9.26
CA PRO A 230 -6.50 -8.88 -10.10
C PRO A 230 -7.82 -9.26 -9.40
N GLN A 231 -7.75 -10.08 -8.35
CA GLN A 231 -8.92 -10.51 -7.58
C GLN A 231 -9.28 -9.54 -6.45
N MET A 232 -8.39 -8.59 -6.15
CA MET A 232 -8.65 -7.62 -5.09
C MET A 232 -9.73 -6.62 -5.50
N PRO A 233 -10.62 -6.23 -4.56
CA PRO A 233 -11.59 -5.17 -4.78
C PRO A 233 -10.94 -3.85 -5.20
N ALA A 234 -11.71 -3.00 -5.89
CA ALA A 234 -11.20 -1.76 -6.48
C ALA A 234 -10.64 -0.74 -5.49
N ASN A 235 -10.96 -0.87 -4.19
CA ASN A 235 -10.44 -0.01 -3.13
C ASN A 235 -9.08 -0.47 -2.58
N ILE A 236 -8.58 -1.66 -2.96
CA ILE A 236 -7.22 -2.10 -2.61
C ILE A 236 -6.23 -1.51 -3.62
N GLU A 237 -5.19 -0.86 -3.10
CA GLU A 237 -4.19 -0.14 -3.88
C GLU A 237 -2.83 -0.85 -3.89
N ALA A 238 -2.54 -1.67 -2.88
CA ALA A 238 -1.34 -2.50 -2.85
C ALA A 238 -1.61 -3.84 -2.16
N VAL A 239 -0.87 -4.86 -2.60
CA VAL A 239 -0.80 -6.18 -1.95
C VAL A 239 0.65 -6.47 -1.59
N GLY A 240 0.89 -6.77 -0.32
CA GLY A 240 2.12 -7.35 0.19
C GLY A 240 1.96 -8.85 0.39
N VAL A 241 2.94 -9.63 -0.06
CA VAL A 241 2.99 -11.08 0.18
C VAL A 241 4.31 -11.41 0.85
N TYR A 242 4.21 -12.16 1.94
CA TYR A 242 5.33 -12.65 2.73
C TYR A 242 5.27 -14.18 2.70
N ILE A 243 6.29 -14.84 2.15
CA ILE A 243 6.39 -16.30 2.13
C ILE A 243 7.53 -16.73 3.04
N TYR A 244 7.28 -17.73 3.87
CA TYR A 244 8.29 -18.37 4.71
C TYR A 244 8.54 -19.82 4.25
N GLU A 245 9.80 -20.18 4.04
CA GLU A 245 10.25 -21.54 3.68
C GLU A 245 10.89 -22.18 4.93
N GLY A 246 10.06 -22.86 5.72
CA GLY A 246 10.45 -23.41 7.03
C GLY A 246 10.66 -22.36 8.13
N TYR A 247 11.28 -22.76 9.24
CA TYR A 247 11.54 -21.86 10.38
C TYR A 247 12.65 -20.83 10.04
N ASN A 248 12.31 -19.53 10.13
CA ASN A 248 13.22 -18.36 10.08
C ASN A 248 13.79 -17.94 8.71
N LYS A 249 13.25 -18.41 7.57
CA LYS A 249 13.65 -17.90 6.24
C LYS A 249 12.42 -17.50 5.46
N GLY A 250 12.36 -16.26 5.01
CA GLY A 250 11.24 -15.79 4.20
C GLY A 250 11.61 -14.61 3.34
N SER A 251 10.78 -14.35 2.33
CA SER A 251 10.88 -13.19 1.45
C SER A 251 9.58 -12.39 1.50
N HIS A 252 9.67 -11.11 1.18
CA HIS A 252 8.52 -10.24 1.06
C HIS A 252 8.62 -9.37 -0.18
N ILE A 253 7.48 -9.18 -0.83
CA ILE A 253 7.31 -8.23 -1.93
C ILE A 253 6.03 -7.46 -1.70
N ILE A 254 6.05 -6.16 -1.96
CA ILE A 254 4.87 -5.31 -1.97
C ILE A 254 4.72 -4.75 -3.38
N SER A 255 3.56 -4.96 -3.98
CA SER A 255 3.24 -4.44 -5.31
C SER A 255 2.04 -3.50 -5.25
N LYS A 256 2.16 -2.38 -5.98
CA LYS A 256 1.00 -1.53 -6.24
C LYS A 256 0.09 -2.25 -7.24
N VAL A 257 -1.18 -2.34 -6.89
CA VAL A 257 -2.21 -2.94 -7.74
C VAL A 257 -2.66 -1.94 -8.81
N ARG A 258 -2.46 -0.63 -8.59
CA ARG A 258 -2.79 0.48 -9.50
C ARG A 258 -1.83 1.66 -9.38
#